data_AF-K4LFY0-F1
#
_entry.id   AF-K4LFY0-F1
#
_cell.length_a   1.000
_cell.length_b   1.000
_cell.length_c   1.000
_cell.angle_alpha   90.00
_cell.angle_beta   90.00
_cell.angle_gamma   90.00
#
_symmetry.space_group_name_H-M   'P 1'
#
loop_
_entity.id
_entity.type
_entity.pdbx_description
1 polymer ?
#
loop_
_entity_poly.entity_id
_entity_poly.type
_entity_poly.pdbx_seq_one_letter_code
_entity_poly.pdbx_strand_id
1 'polypeptide(L)'
;MAEYVHFTDEQKQRANSVDLVDFLRRQGEQIIRSGREWRWKRHDSVTIRGNRWFRHSAGQGGLAIDFVQEFYGLSFPDAVTLLLGGEQGTAFRQSDKKVPETERKEFILPEAADNMRRVYAYLLKQRYIDRDVLTHFVREKKIYEDKEYHNAVFVGCDENGTARHAHKRGTYSNAAGYRGNVEGSDPKYSFNYIGTSDTLYVFEAPIDMLSFITLHKNGWQQHSYVALDGVAEHAMLHVLSKNMYLKNVVLCLDHDPAGIEASGRLAGILHEKGYTSVSCLQPACKDWNEDLKAQHGITPIPAKPHPKLEACKELCGEIRYLCGHIKSVKNPHEMLMEHYEKAVLLMQLSRSTDGQKAFLVEQLLSMTVYALFAVIVQYRQLEKPMNFKQLTDELCRSYHPHQDRGKLKTKAEDIQQDVNAINARLNTFGIRTLEDKQKLIASYMSLALNCVKALIFICLEEQEQRIEALQKQNEERSDYMQAVCEEFLQPGI
;
A
#
# COMPACT_ATOMS: atom_id res chain seq x y z
N MET A 1 26.67 14.74 21.95
CA MET A 1 25.74 15.83 21.63
C MET A 1 25.80 16.02 20.12
N ALA A 2 24.74 15.66 19.40
CA ALA A 2 24.71 15.86 17.94
C ALA A 2 24.65 17.37 17.66
N GLU A 3 25.57 17.86 16.84
CA GLU A 3 25.67 19.27 16.44
C GLU A 3 24.41 19.65 15.67
N TYR A 4 23.66 20.64 16.17
CA TYR A 4 22.40 21.05 15.55
C TYR A 4 22.70 21.88 14.30
N VAL A 5 22.63 21.24 13.12
CA VAL A 5 22.87 21.89 11.83
C VAL A 5 21.67 22.78 11.49
N HIS A 6 21.86 24.10 11.58
CA HIS A 6 20.87 25.07 11.13
C HIS A 6 20.92 25.22 9.60
N PHE A 7 19.81 24.90 8.94
CA PHE A 7 19.59 25.24 7.52
C PHE A 7 18.67 26.44 7.40
N THR A 8 19.01 27.38 6.51
CA THR A 8 18.12 28.51 6.16
C THR A 8 16.92 28.01 5.36
N ASP A 9 15.83 28.77 5.33
CA ASP A 9 14.65 28.37 4.57
C ASP A 9 14.93 28.35 3.06
N GLU A 10 15.86 29.18 2.56
CA GLU A 10 16.34 29.10 1.18
C GLU A 10 17.07 27.78 0.90
N GLN A 11 17.88 27.30 1.84
CA GLN A 11 18.57 26.01 1.70
C GLN A 11 17.58 24.85 1.66
N LYS A 12 16.58 24.85 2.54
CA LYS A 12 15.49 23.86 2.52
C LYS A 12 14.71 23.92 1.21
N GLN A 13 14.35 25.12 0.75
CA GLN A 13 13.64 25.30 -0.53
C GLN A 13 14.46 24.78 -1.70
N ARG A 14 15.77 25.06 -1.73
CA ARG A 14 16.67 24.60 -2.79
C ARG A 14 16.85 23.09 -2.77
N ALA A 15 17.04 22.49 -1.60
CA ALA A 15 17.07 21.03 -1.45
C ALA A 15 15.76 20.40 -1.94
N ASN A 16 14.61 20.95 -1.54
CA ASN A 16 13.31 20.49 -2.02
C ASN A 16 13.03 20.80 -3.49
N SER A 17 13.82 21.65 -4.15
CA SER A 17 13.68 21.97 -5.57
C SER A 17 14.57 21.11 -6.47
N VAL A 18 15.31 20.15 -5.92
CA VAL A 18 16.10 19.18 -6.71
C VAL A 18 15.20 18.32 -7.58
N ASP A 19 15.55 18.19 -8.85
CA ASP A 19 14.90 17.26 -9.79
C ASP A 19 15.27 15.81 -9.43
N LEU A 20 14.27 15.06 -8.95
CA LEU A 20 14.45 13.68 -8.52
C LEU A 20 14.82 12.75 -9.68
N VAL A 21 14.49 13.11 -10.92
CA VAL A 21 14.88 12.38 -12.14
C VAL A 21 16.39 12.45 -12.34
N ASP A 22 16.97 13.65 -12.19
CA ASP A 22 18.42 13.86 -12.28
C ASP A 22 19.13 13.19 -11.10
N PHE A 23 18.61 13.38 -9.88
CA PHE A 23 19.13 12.74 -8.68
C PHE A 23 19.24 11.21 -8.85
N LEU A 24 18.16 10.54 -9.21
CA LEU A 24 18.14 9.08 -9.36
C LEU A 24 19.09 8.59 -10.46
N ARG A 25 19.13 9.25 -11.61
CA ARG A 25 20.06 8.89 -12.70
C ARG A 25 21.51 8.96 -12.25
N ARG A 26 21.88 9.98 -11.48
CA ARG A 26 23.24 10.10 -10.92
C ARG A 26 23.56 9.04 -9.87
N GLN A 27 22.54 8.46 -9.22
CA GLN A 27 22.68 7.30 -8.33
C GLN A 27 22.70 5.96 -9.10
N GLY A 28 22.72 5.97 -10.44
CA GLY A 28 22.69 4.75 -11.26
C GLY A 28 21.31 4.08 -11.35
N GLU A 29 20.27 4.73 -10.83
CA GLU A 29 18.92 4.16 -10.79
C GLU A 29 18.22 4.25 -12.14
N GLN A 30 17.46 3.20 -12.48
CA GLN A 30 16.71 3.16 -13.74
C GLN A 30 15.32 3.77 -13.57
N ILE A 31 14.99 4.75 -14.41
CA ILE A 31 13.67 5.39 -14.46
C ILE A 31 13.09 5.30 -15.87
N ILE A 32 11.82 4.91 -15.96
CA ILE A 32 11.10 4.73 -17.23
C ILE A 32 10.00 5.77 -17.37
N ARG A 33 9.71 6.20 -18.60
CA ARG A 33 8.65 7.18 -18.84
C ARG A 33 7.28 6.54 -18.61
N SER A 34 6.42 7.21 -17.84
CA SER A 34 5.04 6.80 -17.56
C SER A 34 4.10 8.00 -17.77
N GLY A 35 3.72 8.25 -19.02
CA GLY A 35 2.93 9.42 -19.40
C GLY A 35 3.68 10.73 -19.17
N ARG A 36 3.14 11.61 -18.32
CA ARG A 36 3.75 12.89 -17.93
C ARG A 36 4.80 12.74 -16.81
N GLU A 37 4.83 11.59 -16.15
CA GLU A 37 5.68 11.29 -15.00
C GLU A 37 6.76 10.28 -15.37
N TRP A 38 7.68 10.05 -14.45
CA TRP A 38 8.67 8.98 -14.51
C TRP A 38 8.32 7.94 -13.47
N ARG A 39 8.40 6.65 -13.81
CA ARG A 39 8.27 5.55 -12.88
C ARG A 39 9.66 5.00 -12.55
N TRP A 40 9.93 4.79 -11.28
CA TRP A 40 11.18 4.20 -10.83
C TRP A 40 11.13 2.68 -10.98
N LYS A 41 12.10 2.06 -11.69
CA LYS A 41 12.05 0.61 -11.95
C LYS A 41 12.19 -0.23 -10.68
N ARG A 42 13.04 0.22 -9.75
CA ARG A 42 13.25 -0.44 -8.45
C ARG A 42 11.99 -0.44 -7.58
N HIS A 43 11.21 0.64 -7.67
CA HIS A 43 9.94 0.81 -6.98
C HIS A 43 8.83 1.18 -7.97
N ASP A 44 8.23 0.17 -8.60
CA ASP A 44 7.23 0.30 -9.68
C ASP A 44 5.96 1.10 -9.31
N SER A 45 5.63 1.14 -8.02
CA SER A 45 4.56 1.95 -7.45
C SER A 45 4.91 3.43 -7.25
N VAL A 46 6.16 3.83 -7.45
CA VAL A 46 6.64 5.21 -7.26
C VAL A 46 6.68 5.95 -8.59
N THR A 47 5.92 7.04 -8.68
CA THR A 47 6.01 8.00 -9.78
C THR A 47 6.67 9.30 -9.33
N ILE A 48 7.35 9.95 -10.27
CA ILE A 48 8.20 11.11 -10.05
C ILE A 48 7.90 12.16 -11.11
N ARG A 49 7.74 13.40 -10.66
CA ARG A 49 7.53 14.57 -11.51
C ARG A 49 8.32 15.77 -10.99
N GLY A 50 9.48 16.01 -11.60
CA GLY A 50 10.41 17.04 -11.15
C GLY A 50 10.89 16.72 -9.74
N ASN A 51 10.62 17.61 -8.79
CA ASN A 51 10.97 17.43 -7.37
C ASN A 51 9.92 16.69 -6.53
N ARG A 52 8.80 16.27 -7.13
CA ARG A 52 7.72 15.56 -6.42
C ARG A 52 7.77 14.08 -6.71
N TRP A 53 7.37 13.29 -5.72
CA TRP A 53 7.17 11.87 -5.87
C TRP A 53 5.87 11.43 -5.20
N PHE A 54 5.31 10.32 -5.68
CA PHE A 54 4.16 9.68 -5.08
C PHE A 54 4.27 8.16 -5.19
N ARG A 55 4.10 7.45 -4.08
CA ARG A 55 4.02 5.99 -4.01
C ARG A 55 2.55 5.58 -3.94
N HIS A 56 2.04 5.09 -5.07
CA HIS A 56 0.63 4.72 -5.22
C HIS A 56 0.20 3.60 -4.27
N SER A 57 1.08 2.64 -3.99
CA SER A 57 0.76 1.51 -3.10
C SER A 57 0.50 1.96 -1.66
N ALA A 58 1.28 2.93 -1.16
CA ALA A 58 1.20 3.41 0.22
C ALA A 58 0.36 4.70 0.36
N GLY A 59 0.02 5.36 -0.76
CA GLY A 59 -0.62 6.68 -0.74
C GLY A 59 0.24 7.73 -0.02
N GLN A 60 1.55 7.69 -0.25
CA GLN A 60 2.54 8.61 0.34
C GLN A 60 3.20 9.41 -0.77
N GLY A 61 3.59 10.64 -0.48
CA GLY A 61 4.35 11.45 -1.42
C GLY A 61 4.94 12.65 -0.71
N GLY A 62 5.81 13.36 -1.41
CA GLY A 62 6.52 14.49 -0.85
C GLY A 62 7.39 15.19 -1.88
N LEU A 63 8.26 16.05 -1.38
CA LEU A 63 9.27 16.73 -2.16
C LEU A 63 10.60 15.96 -2.11
N ALA A 64 11.66 16.54 -2.68
CA ALA A 64 12.94 15.86 -2.79
C ALA A 64 13.58 15.50 -1.44
N ILE A 65 13.41 16.33 -0.39
CA ILE A 65 13.92 16.00 0.95
C ILE A 65 13.20 14.78 1.49
N ASP A 66 11.86 14.78 1.45
CA ASP A 66 11.05 13.64 1.91
C ASP A 66 11.40 12.36 1.15
N PHE A 67 11.70 12.47 -0.15
CA PHE A 67 12.13 11.34 -0.98
C PHE A 67 13.41 10.71 -0.46
N VAL A 68 14.44 11.53 -0.23
CA VAL A 68 15.74 11.06 0.25
C VAL A 68 15.63 10.51 1.67
N GLN A 69 14.85 11.17 2.53
CA GLN A 69 14.57 10.63 3.86
C GLN A 69 13.91 9.26 3.76
N GLU A 70 12.88 9.11 2.93
CA GLU A 70 12.12 7.88 2.80
C GLU A 70 12.97 6.74 2.22
N PHE A 71 13.48 6.91 1.00
CA PHE A 71 14.09 5.80 0.23
C PHE A 71 15.58 5.60 0.52
N TYR A 72 16.28 6.60 1.04
CA TYR A 72 17.72 6.51 1.36
C TYR A 72 17.98 6.44 2.87
N GLY A 73 16.92 6.43 3.69
CA GLY A 73 17.05 6.27 5.14
C GLY A 73 17.73 7.45 5.85
N LEU A 74 17.91 8.59 5.19
CA LEU A 74 18.69 9.70 5.72
C LEU A 74 17.89 10.55 6.73
N SER A 75 18.62 11.16 7.67
CA SER A 75 18.04 12.17 8.55
C SER A 75 17.73 13.46 7.76
N PHE A 76 16.91 14.36 8.32
CA PHE A 76 16.62 15.62 7.65
C PHE A 76 17.89 16.43 7.34
N PRO A 77 18.84 16.62 8.29
CA PRO A 77 20.10 17.28 7.99
C PRO A 77 20.94 16.62 6.90
N ASP A 78 21.04 15.28 6.92
CA ASP A 78 21.81 14.53 5.94
C ASP A 78 21.15 14.60 4.55
N ALA A 79 19.83 14.52 4.48
CA ALA A 79 19.06 14.63 3.25
C ALA A 79 19.22 16.01 2.62
N VAL A 80 19.12 17.09 3.41
CA VAL A 80 19.36 18.46 2.94
C VAL A 80 20.80 18.60 2.44
N THR A 81 21.78 18.10 3.19
CA THR A 81 23.20 18.18 2.82
C THR A 81 23.49 17.45 1.51
N LEU A 82 22.95 16.23 1.36
CA LEU A 82 23.06 15.44 0.13
C LEU A 82 22.46 16.18 -1.06
N LEU A 83 21.22 16.64 -0.95
CA LEU A 83 20.50 17.33 -2.04
C LEU A 83 21.12 18.69 -2.41
N LEU A 84 21.84 19.31 -1.49
CA LEU A 84 22.61 20.52 -1.76
C LEU A 84 23.99 20.25 -2.39
N GLY A 85 24.34 18.98 -2.63
CA GLY A 85 25.53 18.56 -3.38
C GLY A 85 26.69 18.05 -2.52
N GLY A 86 26.63 18.19 -1.19
CA GLY A 86 27.62 17.66 -0.24
C GLY A 86 29.10 17.75 -0.68
N GLU A 87 29.91 16.77 -0.27
CA GLU A 87 31.36 16.68 -0.54
C GLU A 87 31.73 16.45 -2.03
N GLN A 88 30.75 16.18 -2.91
CA GLN A 88 30.98 15.87 -4.33
C GLN A 88 30.89 17.08 -5.28
N GLY A 89 30.58 18.28 -4.77
CA GLY A 89 30.79 19.56 -5.45
C GLY A 89 29.95 19.86 -6.70
N THR A 90 29.11 18.93 -7.18
CA THR A 90 28.24 19.16 -8.35
C THR A 90 26.78 19.33 -7.95
N ALA A 91 26.21 20.49 -8.24
CA ALA A 91 24.80 20.75 -7.94
C ALA A 91 23.89 19.83 -8.78
N PHE A 92 22.84 19.29 -8.16
CA PHE A 92 21.76 18.63 -8.87
C PHE A 92 20.96 19.65 -9.68
N ARG A 93 20.42 19.21 -10.81
CA ARG A 93 19.48 20.00 -11.59
C ARG A 93 18.31 20.39 -10.70
N GLN A 94 17.96 21.67 -10.71
CA GLN A 94 16.77 22.16 -10.02
C GLN A 94 15.57 21.95 -10.95
N SER A 95 14.47 21.44 -10.40
CA SER A 95 13.18 21.45 -11.09
C SER A 95 12.71 22.88 -11.22
N ASP A 96 12.35 23.33 -12.43
CA ASP A 96 11.79 24.66 -12.63
C ASP A 96 10.53 24.83 -11.77
N LYS A 97 10.50 25.89 -10.93
CA LYS A 97 9.40 26.22 -9.98
C LYS A 97 8.02 26.41 -10.64
N LYS A 98 7.93 26.29 -11.97
CA LYS A 98 6.71 26.30 -12.77
C LYS A 98 6.81 25.23 -13.85
N VAL A 99 6.63 23.97 -13.51
CA VAL A 99 5.83 23.16 -14.43
C VAL A 99 4.44 23.77 -14.29
N PRO A 100 3.88 24.44 -15.31
CA PRO A 100 2.50 24.90 -15.22
C PRO A 100 1.67 23.71 -14.76
N GLU A 101 0.71 23.94 -13.86
CA GLU A 101 -0.51 23.15 -13.94
C GLU A 101 -0.95 23.29 -15.39
N THR A 102 -0.56 22.32 -16.20
CA THR A 102 -0.90 22.28 -17.61
C THR A 102 -2.40 22.28 -17.55
N GLU A 103 -3.01 23.36 -18.04
CA GLU A 103 -4.46 23.47 -18.19
C GLU A 103 -4.96 22.10 -18.58
N ARG A 104 -5.91 21.56 -17.79
CA ARG A 104 -6.40 20.20 -18.02
C ARG A 104 -6.78 20.14 -19.48
N LYS A 105 -6.01 19.40 -20.28
CA LYS A 105 -6.28 19.26 -21.70
C LYS A 105 -7.71 18.75 -21.82
N GLU A 106 -8.41 19.27 -22.80
CA GLU A 106 -9.77 18.82 -23.07
C GLU A 106 -9.78 17.30 -23.23
N PHE A 107 -10.72 16.65 -22.55
CA PHE A 107 -10.91 15.22 -22.67
C PHE A 107 -11.52 14.90 -24.02
N ILE A 108 -10.79 14.11 -24.81
CA ILE A 108 -11.24 13.66 -26.14
C ILE A 108 -11.14 12.15 -26.18
N LEU A 109 -12.24 11.49 -26.53
CA LEU A 109 -12.24 10.05 -26.75
C LEU A 109 -11.35 9.68 -27.95
N PRO A 110 -10.55 8.60 -27.85
CA PRO A 110 -9.85 8.04 -29.01
C PRO A 110 -10.83 7.71 -30.15
N GLU A 111 -10.41 7.93 -31.39
CA GLU A 111 -11.21 7.55 -32.56
C GLU A 111 -11.49 6.03 -32.52
N ALA A 112 -12.73 5.65 -32.77
CA ALA A 112 -13.12 4.24 -32.82
C ALA A 112 -12.61 3.59 -34.12
N ALA A 113 -12.15 2.35 -34.03
CA ALA A 113 -11.85 1.53 -35.19
C ALA A 113 -13.12 1.15 -35.95
N ASP A 114 -12.99 0.85 -37.24
CA ASP A 114 -14.11 0.44 -38.10
C ASP A 114 -14.78 -0.87 -37.65
N ASN A 115 -14.06 -1.68 -36.87
CA ASN A 115 -14.56 -2.92 -36.28
C ASN A 115 -13.87 -3.21 -34.94
N MET A 116 -14.45 -4.13 -34.17
CA MET A 116 -13.98 -4.49 -32.83
C MET A 116 -13.32 -5.87 -32.75
N ARG A 117 -12.77 -6.38 -33.87
CA ARG A 117 -12.34 -7.77 -33.97
C ARG A 117 -11.27 -8.12 -32.93
N ARG A 118 -10.32 -7.23 -32.66
CA ARG A 118 -9.22 -7.48 -31.72
C ARG A 118 -9.69 -7.38 -30.29
N VAL A 119 -10.53 -6.41 -29.97
CA VAL A 119 -11.14 -6.28 -28.64
C VAL A 119 -12.02 -7.48 -28.32
N TYR A 120 -12.84 -7.97 -29.27
CA TYR A 120 -13.63 -9.18 -29.07
C TYR A 120 -12.74 -10.43 -28.89
N ALA A 121 -11.71 -10.60 -29.71
CA ALA A 121 -10.77 -11.71 -29.54
C ALA A 121 -10.08 -11.65 -28.18
N TYR A 122 -9.61 -10.49 -27.77
CA TYR A 122 -8.97 -10.27 -26.47
C TYR A 122 -9.92 -10.55 -25.30
N LEU A 123 -11.07 -9.88 -25.26
CA LEU A 123 -11.97 -9.97 -24.11
C LEU A 123 -12.69 -11.33 -24.02
N LEU A 124 -13.11 -11.91 -25.15
CA LEU A 124 -13.83 -13.19 -25.13
C LEU A 124 -12.90 -14.41 -25.07
N LYS A 125 -11.71 -14.36 -25.70
CA LYS A 125 -10.85 -15.55 -25.85
C LYS A 125 -9.65 -15.55 -24.92
N GLN A 126 -9.10 -14.38 -24.59
CA GLN A 126 -7.94 -14.31 -23.68
C GLN A 126 -8.36 -13.96 -22.24
N ARG A 127 -9.39 -13.13 -22.09
CA ARG A 127 -9.93 -12.71 -20.79
C ARG A 127 -11.18 -13.47 -20.37
N TYR A 128 -11.74 -14.31 -21.25
CA TYR A 128 -12.90 -15.17 -21.00
C TYR A 128 -14.16 -14.45 -20.50
N ILE A 129 -14.27 -13.14 -20.77
CA ILE A 129 -15.45 -12.37 -20.43
C ILE A 129 -16.64 -12.94 -21.19
N ASP A 130 -17.77 -13.09 -20.49
CA ASP A 130 -18.98 -13.61 -21.09
C ASP A 130 -19.48 -12.70 -22.23
N ARG A 131 -20.00 -13.33 -23.29
CA ARG A 131 -20.43 -12.62 -24.50
C ARG A 131 -21.58 -11.65 -24.22
N ASP A 132 -22.56 -12.03 -23.40
CA ASP A 132 -23.73 -11.19 -23.15
C ASP A 132 -23.36 -10.00 -22.27
N VAL A 133 -22.48 -10.23 -21.29
CA VAL A 133 -21.90 -9.17 -20.45
C VAL A 133 -21.15 -8.17 -21.33
N LEU A 134 -20.22 -8.63 -22.18
CA LEU A 134 -19.49 -7.73 -23.07
C LEU A 134 -20.45 -6.98 -24.03
N THR A 135 -21.40 -7.69 -24.64
CA THR A 135 -22.34 -7.12 -25.60
C THR A 135 -23.18 -6.00 -24.99
N HIS A 136 -23.55 -6.13 -23.71
CA HIS A 136 -24.27 -5.08 -22.99
C HIS A 136 -23.49 -3.76 -23.00
N PHE A 137 -22.24 -3.76 -22.51
CA PHE A 137 -21.41 -2.56 -22.45
C PHE A 137 -21.01 -2.01 -23.82
N VAL A 138 -20.86 -2.87 -24.83
CA VAL A 138 -20.61 -2.44 -26.21
C VAL A 138 -21.83 -1.71 -26.80
N ARG A 139 -23.05 -2.22 -26.56
CA ARG A 139 -24.29 -1.57 -27.02
C ARG A 139 -24.51 -0.20 -26.36
N GLU A 140 -24.09 -0.07 -25.10
CA GLU A 140 -24.08 1.21 -24.39
C GLU A 140 -22.95 2.16 -24.84
N LYS A 141 -22.11 1.75 -25.82
CA LYS A 141 -20.93 2.48 -26.28
C LYS A 141 -19.89 2.73 -25.18
N LYS A 142 -19.93 1.94 -24.10
CA LYS A 142 -18.97 2.02 -22.99
C LYS A 142 -17.70 1.21 -23.24
N ILE A 143 -17.73 0.26 -24.18
CA ILE A 143 -16.54 -0.48 -24.60
C ILE A 143 -16.41 -0.43 -26.12
N TYR A 144 -15.24 -0.05 -26.61
CA TYR A 144 -14.91 -0.08 -28.04
C TYR A 144 -13.42 -0.32 -28.30
N GLU A 145 -13.06 -0.52 -29.58
CA GLU A 145 -11.69 -0.66 -30.04
C GLU A 145 -11.17 0.69 -30.56
N ASP A 146 -10.04 1.19 -30.04
CA ASP A 146 -9.42 2.40 -30.61
C ASP A 146 -8.78 2.11 -31.98
N LYS A 147 -8.78 3.12 -32.86
CA LYS A 147 -8.33 2.98 -34.25
C LYS A 147 -6.82 2.85 -34.38
N GLU A 148 -6.07 3.63 -33.60
CA GLU A 148 -4.62 3.79 -33.78
C GLU A 148 -3.82 2.59 -33.26
N TYR A 149 -4.23 2.03 -32.11
CA TYR A 149 -3.45 1.01 -31.40
C TYR A 149 -4.25 -0.27 -31.13
N HIS A 150 -5.53 -0.31 -31.50
CA HIS A 150 -6.45 -1.41 -31.23
C HIS A 150 -6.54 -1.80 -29.74
N ASN A 151 -6.42 -0.81 -28.84
CA ASN A 151 -6.68 -0.98 -27.43
C ASN A 151 -8.18 -1.19 -27.18
N ALA A 152 -8.50 -1.97 -26.14
CA ALA A 152 -9.83 -1.93 -25.53
C ALA A 152 -9.97 -0.62 -24.75
N VAL A 153 -10.94 0.20 -25.12
CA VAL A 153 -11.29 1.45 -24.44
C VAL A 153 -12.51 1.20 -23.57
N PHE A 154 -12.40 1.54 -22.29
CA PHE A 154 -13.48 1.49 -21.30
C PHE A 154 -13.87 2.92 -20.94
N VAL A 155 -15.06 3.33 -21.36
CA VAL A 155 -15.56 4.69 -21.23
C VAL A 155 -16.40 4.83 -19.99
N GLY A 156 -16.14 5.88 -19.22
CA GLY A 156 -17.03 6.31 -18.16
C GLY A 156 -17.67 7.66 -18.50
N CYS A 157 -18.95 7.75 -18.16
CA CYS A 157 -19.81 8.87 -18.53
C CYS A 157 -20.34 9.58 -17.28
N ASP A 158 -20.70 10.85 -17.44
CA ASP A 158 -21.50 11.58 -16.47
C ASP A 158 -22.98 11.15 -16.51
N GLU A 159 -23.77 11.75 -15.64
CA GLU A 159 -25.19 11.43 -15.46
C GLU A 159 -26.04 11.75 -16.70
N ASN A 160 -25.52 12.60 -17.61
CA ASN A 160 -26.17 12.93 -18.88
C ASN A 160 -25.73 11.99 -20.02
N GLY A 161 -24.90 10.97 -19.72
CA GLY A 161 -24.35 10.06 -20.72
C GLY A 161 -23.18 10.65 -21.52
N THR A 162 -22.64 11.80 -21.12
CA THR A 162 -21.48 12.40 -21.80
C THR A 162 -20.20 11.74 -21.30
N ALA A 163 -19.35 11.30 -22.22
CA ALA A 163 -18.07 10.70 -21.86
C ALA A 163 -17.17 11.73 -21.13
N ARG A 164 -16.66 11.35 -19.96
CA ARG A 164 -15.75 12.16 -19.12
C ARG A 164 -14.45 11.46 -18.79
N HIS A 165 -14.39 10.16 -19.02
CA HIS A 165 -13.23 9.33 -18.73
C HIS A 165 -13.09 8.22 -19.77
N ALA A 166 -11.86 7.83 -20.08
CA ALA A 166 -11.60 6.60 -20.81
C ALA A 166 -10.32 5.93 -20.31
N HIS A 167 -10.42 4.64 -19.96
CA HIS A 167 -9.27 3.79 -19.64
C HIS A 167 -8.94 2.89 -20.84
N LYS A 168 -7.65 2.80 -21.20
CA LYS A 168 -7.16 1.97 -22.32
C LYS A 168 -6.42 0.74 -21.82
N ARG A 169 -6.67 -0.40 -22.47
CA ARG A 169 -5.93 -1.66 -22.28
C ARG A 169 -5.48 -2.25 -23.61
N GLY A 170 -4.18 -2.50 -23.73
CA GLY A 170 -3.58 -3.15 -24.90
C GLY A 170 -4.11 -4.58 -25.10
N THR A 171 -4.35 -4.93 -26.36
CA THR A 171 -4.93 -6.23 -26.77
C THR A 171 -3.90 -7.23 -27.30
N TYR A 172 -2.65 -6.81 -27.52
CA TYR A 172 -1.57 -7.65 -28.01
C TYR A 172 -0.98 -8.54 -26.91
N SER A 173 -0.69 -9.81 -27.25
CA SER A 173 -0.19 -10.84 -26.33
C SER A 173 1.32 -10.76 -26.04
N ASN A 174 2.10 -10.06 -26.87
CA ASN A 174 3.57 -10.20 -26.91
C ASN A 174 4.33 -9.07 -26.19
N ALA A 175 3.62 -8.14 -25.53
CA ALA A 175 4.23 -7.06 -24.75
C ALA A 175 3.52 -6.97 -23.40
N ALA A 176 4.18 -6.36 -22.40
CA ALA A 176 3.51 -5.92 -21.17
C ALA A 176 2.38 -4.96 -21.57
N GLY A 177 1.16 -5.50 -21.69
CA GLY A 177 0.06 -4.82 -22.38
C GLY A 177 -0.19 -3.44 -21.81
N TYR A 178 -0.19 -2.43 -22.68
CA TYR A 178 -0.40 -1.03 -22.30
C TYR A 178 -1.64 -0.87 -21.39
N ARG A 179 -1.53 -0.05 -20.36
CA ARG A 179 -2.62 0.30 -19.44
C ARG A 179 -2.50 1.79 -19.12
N GLY A 180 -3.59 2.54 -19.23
CA GLY A 180 -3.60 3.92 -18.77
C GLY A 180 -4.85 4.69 -19.19
N ASN A 181 -5.10 5.77 -18.46
CA ASN A 181 -6.21 6.68 -18.75
C ASN A 181 -5.85 7.60 -19.92
N VAL A 182 -6.86 7.95 -20.72
CA VAL A 182 -6.76 8.95 -21.77
C VAL A 182 -6.52 10.32 -21.12
N GLU A 183 -5.66 11.12 -21.74
CA GLU A 183 -5.35 12.46 -21.24
C GLU A 183 -6.61 13.33 -21.12
N GLY A 184 -6.71 14.12 -20.05
CA GLY A 184 -7.90 14.93 -19.77
C GLY A 184 -9.03 14.19 -19.04
N SER A 185 -8.95 12.86 -18.88
CA SER A 185 -9.99 12.09 -18.17
C SER A 185 -10.20 12.57 -16.74
N ASP A 186 -11.47 12.69 -16.33
CA ASP A 186 -11.84 12.99 -14.94
C ASP A 186 -11.98 11.68 -14.14
N PRO A 187 -11.11 11.41 -13.15
CA PRO A 187 -11.09 10.16 -12.40
C PRO A 187 -12.36 9.90 -11.57
N LYS A 188 -13.27 10.87 -11.44
CA LYS A 188 -14.57 10.67 -10.79
C LYS A 188 -15.56 9.85 -11.64
N TYR A 189 -15.40 9.88 -12.95
CA TYR A 189 -16.33 9.29 -13.91
C TYR A 189 -15.72 8.06 -14.58
N SER A 190 -14.92 7.27 -13.87
CA SER A 190 -14.35 6.03 -14.42
C SER A 190 -15.43 5.03 -14.85
N PHE A 191 -15.01 3.93 -15.49
CA PHE A 191 -15.91 2.92 -16.01
C PHE A 191 -16.84 2.35 -14.92
N ASN A 192 -18.15 2.45 -15.14
CA ASN A 192 -19.16 2.07 -14.15
C ASN A 192 -20.48 1.60 -14.78
N TYR A 193 -21.30 0.95 -13.95
CA TYR A 193 -22.67 0.56 -14.20
C TYR A 193 -23.52 0.85 -12.96
N ILE A 194 -24.68 1.48 -13.14
CA ILE A 194 -25.59 1.81 -12.04
C ILE A 194 -26.84 0.95 -12.18
N GLY A 195 -27.04 0.04 -11.22
CA GLY A 195 -28.21 -0.82 -11.10
C GLY A 195 -29.27 -0.23 -10.18
N THR A 196 -30.27 -1.04 -9.83
CA THR A 196 -31.45 -0.61 -9.07
C THR A 196 -31.43 -0.96 -7.58
N SER A 197 -30.59 -1.91 -7.16
CA SER A 197 -30.42 -2.33 -5.76
C SER A 197 -29.49 -1.40 -4.98
N ASP A 198 -29.45 -1.55 -3.67
CA ASP A 198 -28.65 -0.75 -2.74
C ASP A 198 -27.17 -1.15 -2.64
N THR A 199 -26.69 -2.05 -3.50
CA THR A 199 -25.33 -2.60 -3.45
C THR A 199 -24.41 -2.05 -4.54
N LEU A 200 -23.22 -1.59 -4.12
CA LEU A 200 -22.12 -1.18 -4.99
C LEU A 200 -20.92 -2.12 -4.84
N TYR A 201 -20.47 -2.72 -5.93
CA TYR A 201 -19.22 -3.46 -6.01
C TYR A 201 -18.10 -2.57 -6.60
N VAL A 202 -16.92 -2.58 -5.97
CA VAL A 202 -15.81 -1.67 -6.32
C VAL A 202 -14.57 -2.48 -6.73
N PHE A 203 -14.00 -2.22 -7.91
CA PHE A 203 -12.90 -3.00 -8.50
C PHE A 203 -11.69 -2.11 -8.82
N GLU A 204 -10.50 -2.70 -8.87
CA GLU A 204 -9.28 -1.98 -9.26
C GLU A 204 -9.31 -1.60 -10.75
N ALA A 205 -9.77 -2.50 -11.63
CA ALA A 205 -9.82 -2.25 -13.07
C ALA A 205 -11.08 -2.77 -13.77
N PRO A 206 -11.39 -2.27 -14.99
CA PRO A 206 -12.60 -2.66 -15.73
C PRO A 206 -12.68 -4.15 -16.07
N ILE A 207 -11.54 -4.78 -16.37
CA ILE A 207 -11.51 -6.21 -16.70
C ILE A 207 -11.88 -7.06 -15.48
N ASP A 208 -11.47 -6.66 -14.28
CA ASP A 208 -11.80 -7.37 -13.04
C ASP A 208 -13.28 -7.25 -12.73
N MET A 209 -13.86 -6.05 -12.91
CA MET A 209 -15.30 -5.82 -12.83
C MET A 209 -16.09 -6.74 -13.79
N LEU A 210 -15.69 -6.81 -15.06
CA LEU A 210 -16.35 -7.67 -16.06
C LEU A 210 -16.16 -9.17 -15.75
N SER A 211 -15.01 -9.53 -15.20
CA SER A 211 -14.71 -10.92 -14.81
C SER A 211 -15.59 -11.35 -13.64
N PHE A 212 -15.74 -10.49 -12.63
CA PHE A 212 -16.66 -10.70 -11.52
C PHE A 212 -18.11 -10.86 -11.99
N ILE A 213 -18.59 -9.96 -12.86
CA ILE A 213 -19.94 -10.07 -13.44
C ILE A 213 -20.09 -11.39 -14.21
N THR A 214 -19.05 -11.83 -14.93
CA THR A 214 -19.05 -13.13 -15.64
C THR A 214 -19.12 -14.32 -14.69
N LEU A 215 -18.45 -14.25 -13.54
CA LEU A 215 -18.49 -15.28 -12.50
C LEU A 215 -19.83 -15.30 -11.75
N HIS A 216 -20.52 -14.15 -11.68
CA HIS A 216 -21.75 -13.94 -10.91
C HIS A 216 -22.90 -13.37 -11.76
N LYS A 217 -23.19 -13.99 -12.91
CA LYS A 217 -24.16 -13.47 -13.90
C LYS A 217 -25.60 -13.34 -13.40
N ASN A 218 -26.02 -14.13 -12.43
CA ASN A 218 -27.42 -14.16 -12.04
C ASN A 218 -27.83 -12.83 -11.39
N GLY A 219 -28.72 -12.08 -12.06
CA GLY A 219 -29.24 -10.81 -11.53
C GLY A 219 -28.25 -9.65 -11.49
N TRP A 220 -27.08 -9.76 -12.14
CA TRP A 220 -26.00 -8.77 -12.01
C TRP A 220 -26.45 -7.33 -12.31
N GLN A 221 -27.34 -7.13 -13.28
CA GLN A 221 -27.87 -5.82 -13.67
C GLN A 221 -28.66 -5.10 -12.56
N GLN A 222 -29.06 -5.80 -11.51
CA GLN A 222 -29.68 -5.16 -10.35
C GLN A 222 -28.66 -4.42 -9.48
N HIS A 223 -27.38 -4.79 -9.52
CA HIS A 223 -26.35 -4.17 -8.69
C HIS A 223 -25.60 -3.07 -9.42
N SER A 224 -24.91 -2.23 -8.65
CA SER A 224 -24.02 -1.20 -9.19
C SER A 224 -22.57 -1.65 -9.11
N TYR A 225 -21.76 -1.21 -10.08
CA TYR A 225 -20.35 -1.59 -10.21
C TYR A 225 -19.53 -0.37 -10.62
N VAL A 226 -18.33 -0.23 -10.05
CA VAL A 226 -17.38 0.82 -10.44
C VAL A 226 -15.97 0.26 -10.46
N ALA A 227 -15.23 0.55 -11.54
CA ALA A 227 -13.80 0.30 -11.63
C ALA A 227 -13.04 1.59 -11.30
N LEU A 228 -12.05 1.53 -10.41
CA LEU A 228 -11.31 2.70 -9.93
C LEU A 228 -10.19 3.15 -10.88
N ASP A 229 -9.81 2.30 -11.84
CA ASP A 229 -8.65 2.49 -12.72
C ASP A 229 -7.35 2.69 -11.92
N GLY A 230 -7.21 1.91 -10.84
CA GLY A 230 -6.19 2.02 -9.81
C GLY A 230 -6.82 1.86 -8.41
N VAL A 231 -6.25 2.53 -7.41
CA VAL A 231 -6.68 2.39 -6.01
C VAL A 231 -7.26 3.68 -5.40
N ALA A 232 -7.45 4.72 -6.21
CA ALA A 232 -7.97 6.01 -5.73
C ALA A 232 -9.48 5.96 -5.47
N GLU A 233 -9.94 6.66 -4.43
CA GLU A 233 -11.33 6.64 -3.96
C GLU A 233 -12.32 7.45 -4.84
N HIS A 234 -11.83 8.26 -5.77
CA HIS A 234 -12.61 9.31 -6.42
C HIS A 234 -13.88 8.82 -7.10
N ALA A 235 -13.79 7.76 -7.90
CA ALA A 235 -14.94 7.22 -8.63
C ALA A 235 -15.98 6.60 -7.70
N MET A 236 -15.54 5.79 -6.72
CA MET A 236 -16.42 5.20 -5.71
C MET A 236 -17.19 6.27 -4.96
N LEU A 237 -16.50 7.30 -4.45
CA LEU A 237 -17.15 8.38 -3.71
C LEU A 237 -18.09 9.20 -4.59
N HIS A 238 -17.75 9.41 -5.85
CA HIS A 238 -18.63 10.11 -6.79
C HIS A 238 -19.91 9.32 -7.03
N VAL A 239 -19.81 8.03 -7.38
CA VAL A 239 -20.97 7.13 -7.55
C VAL A 239 -21.87 7.14 -6.32
N LEU A 240 -21.29 6.99 -5.12
CA LEU A 240 -22.03 7.01 -3.86
C LEU A 240 -22.71 8.36 -3.58
N SER A 241 -22.05 9.48 -3.90
CA SER A 241 -22.62 10.83 -3.71
C SER A 241 -23.81 11.10 -4.61
N LYS A 242 -23.86 10.48 -5.79
CA LYS A 242 -24.94 10.64 -6.76
C LYS A 242 -26.09 9.66 -6.56
N ASN A 243 -25.82 8.54 -5.92
CA ASN A 243 -26.76 7.44 -5.74
C ASN A 243 -26.95 7.14 -4.24
N MET A 244 -27.67 8.04 -3.55
CA MET A 244 -27.83 7.98 -2.09
C MET A 244 -28.55 6.71 -1.57
N TYR A 245 -29.19 5.95 -2.46
CA TYR A 245 -29.81 4.65 -2.15
C TYR A 245 -28.79 3.52 -2.00
N LEU A 246 -27.56 3.69 -2.49
CA LEU A 246 -26.48 2.73 -2.28
C LEU A 246 -26.07 2.80 -0.81
N LYS A 247 -26.18 1.67 -0.11
CA LYS A 247 -25.87 1.53 1.33
C LYS A 247 -24.88 0.41 1.61
N ASN A 248 -24.89 -0.64 0.79
CA ASN A 248 -24.00 -1.77 0.91
C ASN A 248 -22.84 -1.59 -0.07
N VAL A 249 -21.60 -1.52 0.44
CA VAL A 249 -20.41 -1.37 -0.40
C VAL A 249 -19.54 -2.61 -0.25
N VAL A 250 -19.23 -3.27 -1.36
CA VAL A 250 -18.39 -4.46 -1.42
C VAL A 250 -17.10 -4.12 -2.17
N LEU A 251 -15.98 -4.07 -1.44
CA LEU A 251 -14.65 -3.82 -2.00
C LEU A 251 -14.08 -5.12 -2.57
N CYS A 252 -13.81 -5.12 -3.87
CA CYS A 252 -13.43 -6.28 -4.67
C CYS A 252 -12.08 -6.04 -5.38
N LEU A 253 -11.09 -5.50 -4.66
CA LEU A 253 -9.76 -5.19 -5.21
C LEU A 253 -8.88 -6.44 -5.32
N ASP A 254 -7.74 -6.28 -5.98
CA ASP A 254 -6.75 -7.35 -6.23
C ASP A 254 -6.27 -8.00 -4.93
N HIS A 255 -5.99 -9.30 -4.99
CA HIS A 255 -5.43 -10.08 -3.88
C HIS A 255 -3.90 -10.00 -3.88
N ASP A 256 -3.41 -8.77 -3.75
CA ASP A 256 -2.00 -8.45 -3.60
C ASP A 256 -1.79 -7.39 -2.51
N PRO A 257 -0.54 -7.06 -2.14
CA PRO A 257 -0.29 -6.09 -1.07
C PRO A 257 -0.94 -4.71 -1.31
N ALA A 258 -0.96 -4.22 -2.55
CA ALA A 258 -1.51 -2.90 -2.86
C ALA A 258 -3.04 -2.92 -2.78
N GLY A 259 -3.69 -3.95 -3.34
CA GLY A 259 -5.14 -4.12 -3.26
C GLY A 259 -5.65 -4.33 -1.83
N ILE A 260 -4.90 -5.07 -1.00
CA ILE A 260 -5.20 -5.26 0.43
C ILE A 260 -5.09 -3.95 1.21
N GLU A 261 -4.01 -3.19 1.04
CA GLU A 261 -3.85 -1.88 1.70
C GLU A 261 -4.93 -0.90 1.25
N ALA A 262 -5.23 -0.86 -0.05
CA ALA A 262 -6.27 -0.02 -0.61
C ALA A 262 -7.65 -0.37 -0.06
N SER A 263 -8.00 -1.66 0.03
CA SER A 263 -9.30 -2.10 0.56
C SER A 263 -9.51 -1.61 2.00
N GLY A 264 -8.49 -1.75 2.85
CA GLY A 264 -8.54 -1.25 4.22
C GLY A 264 -8.71 0.27 4.30
N ARG A 265 -7.93 1.03 3.51
CA ARG A 265 -8.02 2.49 3.43
C ARG A 265 -9.39 2.96 2.94
N LEU A 266 -9.92 2.36 1.88
CA LEU A 266 -11.23 2.70 1.32
C LEU A 266 -12.35 2.38 2.32
N ALA A 267 -12.26 1.26 3.03
CA ALA A 267 -13.20 0.94 4.10
C ALA A 267 -13.18 2.00 5.21
N GLY A 268 -12.00 2.47 5.63
CA GLY A 268 -11.86 3.59 6.58
C GLY A 268 -12.58 4.86 6.10
N ILE A 269 -12.31 5.29 4.86
CA ILE A 269 -12.96 6.46 4.24
C ILE A 269 -14.49 6.31 4.19
N LEU A 270 -14.99 5.12 3.90
CA LEU A 270 -16.43 4.83 3.86
C LEU A 270 -17.06 4.93 5.25
N HIS A 271 -16.43 4.37 6.28
CA HIS A 271 -16.89 4.47 7.66
C HIS A 271 -16.92 5.93 8.15
N GLU A 272 -15.89 6.73 7.83
CA GLU A 272 -15.85 8.17 8.14
C GLU A 272 -17.00 8.94 7.46
N LYS A 273 -17.45 8.46 6.30
CA LYS A 273 -18.60 9.02 5.57
C LYS A 273 -19.95 8.44 6.00
N GLY A 274 -19.99 7.60 7.04
CA GLY A 274 -21.20 7.06 7.63
C GLY A 274 -21.74 5.79 6.96
N TYR A 275 -20.96 5.14 6.09
CA TYR A 275 -21.33 3.82 5.58
C TYR A 275 -20.97 2.75 6.61
N THR A 276 -21.98 2.03 7.11
CA THR A 276 -21.81 0.98 8.12
C THR A 276 -21.79 -0.43 7.53
N SER A 277 -22.34 -0.61 6.33
CA SER A 277 -22.38 -1.89 5.61
C SER A 277 -21.28 -1.91 4.55
N VAL A 278 -20.04 -2.13 5.01
CA VAL A 278 -18.86 -2.25 4.15
C VAL A 278 -18.27 -3.64 4.34
N SER A 279 -18.10 -4.37 3.24
CA SER A 279 -17.46 -5.68 3.23
C SER A 279 -16.37 -5.74 2.18
N CYS A 280 -15.45 -6.69 2.34
CA CYS A 280 -14.41 -6.98 1.36
C CYS A 280 -14.62 -8.39 0.83
N LEU A 281 -14.58 -8.55 -0.49
CA LEU A 281 -14.57 -9.83 -1.15
C LEU A 281 -13.27 -9.94 -1.95
N GLN A 282 -12.48 -10.98 -1.72
CA GLN A 282 -11.19 -11.16 -2.38
C GLN A 282 -11.25 -12.30 -3.40
N PRO A 283 -10.58 -12.14 -4.56
CA PRO A 283 -10.40 -13.25 -5.49
C PRO A 283 -9.51 -14.34 -4.88
N ALA A 284 -9.65 -15.58 -5.36
CA ALA A 284 -8.83 -16.71 -4.91
C ALA A 284 -7.40 -16.63 -5.48
N CYS A 285 -7.29 -16.13 -6.70
CA CYS A 285 -6.05 -15.84 -7.41
C CYS A 285 -5.67 -14.36 -7.28
N LYS A 286 -4.66 -13.91 -8.03
CA LYS A 286 -4.19 -12.52 -7.99
C LYS A 286 -5.30 -11.49 -8.18
N ASP A 287 -6.18 -11.70 -9.16
CA ASP A 287 -7.28 -10.80 -9.50
C ASP A 287 -8.50 -11.61 -10.00
N TRP A 288 -9.64 -10.95 -10.18
CA TRP A 288 -10.89 -11.60 -10.62
C TRP A 288 -10.79 -12.20 -12.02
N ASN A 289 -9.91 -11.67 -12.88
CA ASN A 289 -9.70 -12.24 -14.21
C ASN A 289 -8.89 -13.53 -14.14
N GLU A 290 -7.93 -13.64 -13.23
CA GLU A 290 -7.20 -14.88 -12.98
C GLU A 290 -8.12 -15.98 -12.41
N ASP A 291 -9.08 -15.64 -11.55
CA ASP A 291 -10.12 -16.59 -11.10
C ASP A 291 -10.97 -17.11 -12.28
N LEU A 292 -11.38 -16.20 -13.16
CA LEU A 292 -12.16 -16.55 -14.35
C LEU A 292 -11.35 -17.43 -15.33
N LYS A 293 -10.06 -17.14 -15.51
CA LYS A 293 -9.15 -17.96 -16.30
C LYS A 293 -8.99 -19.37 -15.70
N ALA A 294 -8.89 -19.48 -14.38
CA ALA A 294 -8.79 -20.76 -13.69
C ALA A 294 -10.01 -21.66 -13.97
N GLN A 295 -11.24 -21.10 -13.98
CA GLN A 295 -12.45 -21.85 -14.35
C GLN A 295 -12.43 -22.37 -15.80
N HIS A 296 -11.61 -21.76 -16.67
CA HIS A 296 -11.42 -22.17 -18.06
C HIS A 296 -10.17 -23.04 -18.27
N GLY A 297 -9.57 -23.56 -17.19
CA GLY A 297 -8.42 -24.47 -17.26
C GLY A 297 -7.08 -23.80 -17.58
N ILE A 298 -7.01 -22.46 -17.51
CA ILE A 298 -5.76 -21.73 -17.66
C ILE A 298 -5.08 -21.62 -16.30
N THR A 299 -3.78 -21.91 -16.23
CA THR A 299 -2.98 -21.74 -15.02
C THR A 299 -3.02 -20.26 -14.58
N PRO A 300 -3.66 -19.95 -13.44
CA PRO A 300 -3.80 -18.58 -12.98
C PRO A 300 -2.53 -18.08 -12.31
N ILE A 301 -2.37 -16.76 -12.23
CA ILE A 301 -1.37 -16.15 -11.35
C ILE A 301 -1.90 -16.25 -9.91
N PRO A 302 -1.18 -16.89 -8.98
CA PRO A 302 -1.63 -17.03 -7.60
C PRO A 302 -1.70 -15.68 -6.89
N ALA A 303 -2.54 -15.60 -5.85
CA ALA A 303 -2.59 -14.45 -4.96
C ALA A 303 -1.22 -14.18 -4.32
N LYS A 304 -0.90 -12.90 -4.10
CA LYS A 304 0.34 -12.50 -3.44
C LYS A 304 0.03 -12.10 -1.99
N PRO A 305 0.44 -12.88 -0.98
CA PRO A 305 0.16 -12.54 0.40
C PRO A 305 0.83 -11.22 0.78
N HIS A 306 0.20 -10.49 1.70
CA HIS A 306 0.75 -9.23 2.18
C HIS A 306 1.90 -9.49 3.19
N PRO A 307 3.14 -9.02 2.95
CA PRO A 307 4.29 -9.34 3.80
C PRO A 307 4.06 -9.02 5.29
N LYS A 308 3.52 -7.84 5.57
CA LYS A 308 3.17 -7.44 6.95
C LYS A 308 2.11 -8.33 7.62
N LEU A 309 1.13 -8.85 6.86
CA LEU A 309 0.10 -9.74 7.43
C LEU A 309 0.68 -11.11 7.75
N GLU A 310 1.57 -11.64 6.90
CA GLU A 310 2.27 -12.89 7.17
C GLU A 310 3.19 -12.75 8.39
N ALA A 311 4.00 -11.69 8.45
CA ALA A 311 4.84 -11.40 9.60
C ALA A 311 3.99 -11.23 10.88
N CYS A 312 2.83 -10.58 10.81
CA CYS A 312 1.91 -10.46 11.94
C CYS A 312 1.40 -11.83 12.41
N LYS A 313 0.98 -12.72 11.51
CA LYS A 313 0.51 -14.06 11.86
C LYS A 313 1.60 -14.90 12.53
N GLU A 314 2.80 -14.91 11.96
CA GLU A 314 3.96 -15.62 12.50
C GLU A 314 4.29 -15.11 13.90
N LEU A 315 4.38 -13.78 14.06
CA LEU A 315 4.69 -13.13 15.32
C LEU A 315 3.61 -13.36 16.40
N CYS A 316 2.32 -13.29 16.04
CA CYS A 316 1.22 -13.66 16.94
C CYS A 316 1.36 -15.12 17.42
N GLY A 317 1.83 -16.02 16.55
CA GLY A 317 2.14 -17.42 16.87
C GLY A 317 3.28 -17.54 17.89
N GLU A 318 4.37 -16.81 17.67
CA GLU A 318 5.51 -16.75 18.60
C GLU A 318 5.11 -16.16 19.96
N ILE A 319 4.42 -15.02 19.99
CA ILE A 319 3.91 -14.40 21.22
C ILE A 319 3.04 -15.38 21.99
N ARG A 320 2.14 -16.10 21.31
CA ARG A 320 1.28 -17.13 21.93
C ARG A 320 2.12 -18.25 22.55
N TYR A 321 3.15 -18.71 21.85
CA TYR A 321 4.08 -19.71 22.37
C TYR A 321 4.78 -19.20 23.63
N LEU A 322 5.36 -18.00 23.60
CA LEU A 322 6.05 -17.39 24.75
C LEU A 322 5.12 -17.23 25.95
N CYS A 323 3.90 -16.71 25.75
CA CYS A 323 2.90 -16.61 26.81
C CYS A 323 2.56 -17.96 27.46
N GLY A 324 2.56 -19.05 26.68
CA GLY A 324 2.30 -20.41 27.18
C GLY A 324 3.41 -21.00 28.04
N HIS A 325 4.64 -20.51 27.91
CA HIS A 325 5.80 -21.02 28.66
C HIS A 325 6.07 -20.27 29.98
N ILE A 326 5.42 -19.11 30.17
CA ILE A 326 5.56 -18.32 31.39
C ILE A 326 4.55 -18.80 32.44
N LYS A 327 5.05 -19.45 33.49
CA LYS A 327 4.21 -20.07 34.55
C LYS A 327 3.38 -19.05 35.33
N SER A 328 3.99 -17.94 35.75
CA SER A 328 3.31 -16.90 36.53
C SER A 328 4.03 -15.57 36.44
N VAL A 329 3.28 -14.49 36.30
CA VAL A 329 3.78 -13.10 36.37
C VAL A 329 3.05 -12.39 37.49
N LYS A 330 3.77 -11.93 38.52
CA LYS A 330 3.18 -11.26 39.68
C LYS A 330 2.76 -9.83 39.34
N ASN A 331 3.67 -9.04 38.77
CA ASN A 331 3.46 -7.64 38.41
C ASN A 331 3.72 -7.41 36.91
N PRO A 332 2.78 -7.74 36.02
CA PRO A 332 3.00 -7.60 34.57
C PRO A 332 3.37 -6.19 34.15
N HIS A 333 2.77 -5.17 34.78
CA HIS A 333 3.08 -3.77 34.45
C HIS A 333 4.50 -3.36 34.82
N GLU A 334 4.99 -3.80 35.97
CA GLU A 334 6.36 -3.49 36.43
C GLU A 334 7.40 -4.12 35.50
N MET A 335 7.21 -5.40 35.16
CA MET A 335 8.04 -6.09 34.18
C MET A 335 8.01 -5.41 32.81
N LEU A 336 6.83 -4.98 32.36
CA LEU A 336 6.67 -4.23 31.12
C LEU A 336 7.48 -2.93 31.13
N MET A 337 7.45 -2.18 32.23
CA MET A 337 8.20 -0.92 32.35
C MET A 337 9.71 -1.15 32.31
N GLU A 338 10.22 -2.22 32.92
CA GLU A 338 11.66 -2.55 32.86
C GLU A 338 12.13 -2.79 31.41
N HIS A 339 11.33 -3.49 30.61
CA HIS A 339 11.64 -3.71 29.19
C HIS A 339 11.43 -2.45 28.35
N TYR A 340 10.45 -1.62 28.70
CA TYR A 340 10.21 -0.35 28.04
C TYR A 340 11.41 0.61 28.15
N GLU A 341 11.98 0.75 29.35
CA GLU A 341 13.16 1.60 29.60
C GLU A 341 14.36 1.18 28.75
N LYS A 342 14.53 -0.14 28.54
CA LYS A 342 15.59 -0.69 27.68
C LYS A 342 15.29 -0.48 26.18
N ALA A 343 14.03 -0.63 25.77
CA ALA A 343 13.61 -0.50 24.38
C ALA A 343 13.69 0.96 23.88
N VAL A 344 13.18 1.92 24.66
CA VAL A 344 13.04 3.32 24.21
C VAL A 344 14.38 3.95 23.82
N LEU A 345 15.45 3.61 24.54
CA LEU A 345 16.80 4.10 24.25
C LEU A 345 17.30 3.65 22.87
N LEU A 346 16.98 2.41 22.47
CA LEU A 346 17.41 1.83 21.20
C LEU A 346 16.55 2.31 20.04
N MET A 347 15.25 2.49 20.26
CA MET A 347 14.32 2.98 19.24
C MET A 347 14.61 4.43 18.80
N GLN A 348 15.32 5.19 19.63
CA GLN A 348 15.73 6.57 19.33
C GLN A 348 17.04 6.67 18.54
N LEU A 349 17.76 5.56 18.35
CA LEU A 349 19.01 5.57 17.60
C LEU A 349 18.74 5.66 16.09
N SER A 350 19.43 6.57 15.42
CA SER A 350 19.34 6.71 13.95
C SER A 350 19.93 5.51 13.20
N ARG A 351 20.85 4.77 13.83
CA ARG A 351 21.48 3.56 13.30
C ARG A 351 21.68 2.57 14.43
N SER A 352 21.34 1.32 14.19
CA SER A 352 21.49 0.23 15.15
C SER A 352 22.31 -0.90 14.53
N THR A 353 23.23 -1.48 15.29
CA THR A 353 23.92 -2.72 14.91
C THR A 353 22.98 -3.90 14.98
N ASP A 354 23.31 -5.01 14.31
CA ASP A 354 22.49 -6.24 14.35
C ASP A 354 22.26 -6.73 15.78
N GLY A 355 23.27 -6.64 16.66
CA GLY A 355 23.12 -6.98 18.07
C GLY A 355 22.15 -6.05 18.83
N GLN A 356 22.14 -4.76 18.50
CA GLN A 356 21.19 -3.82 19.07
C GLN A 356 19.76 -4.05 18.57
N LYS A 357 19.60 -4.41 17.29
CA LYS A 357 18.29 -4.80 16.72
C LYS A 357 17.75 -6.06 17.38
N ALA A 358 18.57 -7.10 17.52
CA ALA A 358 18.19 -8.34 18.19
C ALA A 358 17.75 -8.09 19.65
N PHE A 359 18.52 -7.30 20.39
CA PHE A 359 18.16 -6.96 21.77
C PHE A 359 16.87 -6.12 21.85
N LEU A 360 16.65 -5.18 20.91
CA LEU A 360 15.40 -4.43 20.81
C LEU A 360 14.20 -5.35 20.51
N VAL A 361 14.36 -6.32 19.62
CA VAL A 361 13.33 -7.34 19.33
C VAL A 361 12.95 -8.10 20.61
N GLU A 362 13.92 -8.55 21.40
CA GLU A 362 13.66 -9.20 22.69
C GLU A 362 12.88 -8.30 23.66
N GLN A 363 13.21 -7.01 23.73
CA GLN A 363 12.51 -6.07 24.61
C GLN A 363 11.07 -5.85 24.14
N LEU A 364 10.84 -5.65 22.84
CA LEU A 364 9.51 -5.44 22.27
C LEU A 364 8.62 -6.68 22.40
N LEU A 365 9.18 -7.89 22.19
CA LEU A 365 8.49 -9.15 22.45
C LEU A 365 8.07 -9.25 23.91
N SER A 366 9.00 -8.97 24.83
CA SER A 366 8.73 -9.00 26.27
C SER A 366 7.65 -8.00 26.67
N MET A 367 7.71 -6.77 26.18
CA MET A 367 6.67 -5.75 26.39
C MET A 367 5.30 -6.24 25.91
N THR A 368 5.24 -6.84 24.71
CA THR A 368 4.00 -7.38 24.15
C THR A 368 3.42 -8.47 25.04
N VAL A 369 4.26 -9.42 25.46
CA VAL A 369 3.87 -10.53 26.35
C VAL A 369 3.34 -9.98 27.68
N TYR A 370 4.06 -9.07 28.33
CA TYR A 370 3.62 -8.52 29.62
C TYR A 370 2.38 -7.64 29.52
N ALA A 371 2.18 -6.93 28.40
CA ALA A 371 0.93 -6.22 28.12
C ALA A 371 -0.25 -7.20 28.04
N LEU A 372 -0.09 -8.34 27.35
CA LEU A 372 -1.12 -9.38 27.30
C LEU A 372 -1.38 -10.01 28.67
N PHE A 373 -0.34 -10.25 29.49
CA PHE A 373 -0.53 -10.69 30.87
C PHE A 373 -1.32 -9.66 31.69
N ALA A 374 -1.04 -8.36 31.54
CA ALA A 374 -1.79 -7.29 32.19
C ALA A 374 -3.28 -7.31 31.79
N VAL A 375 -3.56 -7.53 30.50
CA VAL A 375 -4.93 -7.68 29.98
C VAL A 375 -5.63 -8.89 30.61
N ILE A 376 -4.97 -10.05 30.70
CA ILE A 376 -5.52 -11.25 31.36
C ILE A 376 -5.88 -10.95 32.83
N VAL A 377 -5.03 -10.22 33.55
CA VAL A 377 -5.31 -9.82 34.93
C VAL A 377 -6.56 -8.95 35.00
N GLN A 378 -6.71 -7.96 34.12
CA GLN A 378 -7.92 -7.12 34.10
C GLN A 378 -9.18 -7.94 33.81
N TYR A 379 -9.16 -8.82 32.80
CA TYR A 379 -10.29 -9.68 32.45
C TYR A 379 -10.69 -10.63 33.58
N ARG A 380 -9.73 -11.18 34.33
CA ARG A 380 -10.02 -11.99 35.53
C ARG A 380 -10.74 -11.17 36.60
N GLN A 381 -10.32 -9.93 36.82
CA GLN A 381 -11.00 -9.01 37.76
C GLN A 381 -12.38 -8.54 37.28
N LEU A 382 -12.70 -8.74 36.01
CA LEU A 382 -14.02 -8.49 35.43
C LEU A 382 -14.89 -9.76 35.37
N GLU A 383 -14.41 -10.88 35.94
CA GLU A 383 -15.09 -12.19 35.91
C GLU A 383 -15.39 -12.69 34.49
N LYS A 384 -14.60 -12.23 33.51
CA LYS A 384 -14.70 -12.60 32.09
C LYS A 384 -13.36 -13.12 31.61
N PRO A 385 -12.94 -14.34 32.03
CA PRO A 385 -11.61 -14.83 31.73
C PRO A 385 -11.39 -14.98 30.22
N MET A 386 -10.31 -14.38 29.73
CA MET A 386 -9.78 -14.56 28.38
C MET A 386 -8.54 -15.46 28.43
N ASN A 387 -8.16 -16.03 27.29
CA ASN A 387 -6.90 -16.76 27.14
C ASN A 387 -5.98 -16.11 26.07
N PHE A 388 -4.71 -16.51 26.06
CA PHE A 388 -3.73 -15.95 25.13
C PHE A 388 -4.03 -16.23 23.65
N LYS A 389 -4.73 -17.33 23.33
CA LYS A 389 -5.18 -17.58 21.96
C LYS A 389 -6.19 -16.52 21.53
N GLN A 390 -7.20 -16.24 22.36
CA GLN A 390 -8.20 -15.19 22.09
C GLN A 390 -7.55 -13.81 21.93
N LEU A 391 -6.62 -13.45 22.82
CA LEU A 391 -5.94 -12.15 22.76
C LEU A 391 -5.02 -12.01 21.54
N THR A 392 -4.26 -13.05 21.20
CA THR A 392 -3.39 -13.02 20.00
C THR A 392 -4.21 -13.05 18.70
N ASP A 393 -5.34 -13.76 18.67
CA ASP A 393 -6.27 -13.69 17.55
C ASP A 393 -6.90 -12.28 17.43
N GLU A 394 -7.22 -11.61 18.54
CA GLU A 394 -7.71 -10.22 18.56
C GLU A 394 -6.64 -9.23 18.08
N LEU A 395 -5.39 -9.41 18.51
CA LEU A 395 -4.24 -8.61 18.09
C LEU A 395 -4.04 -8.71 16.57
N CYS A 396 -4.05 -9.92 16.05
CA CYS A 396 -3.91 -10.19 14.62
C CYS A 396 -5.10 -9.64 13.80
N ARG A 397 -6.34 -9.70 14.32
CA ARG A 397 -7.51 -9.08 13.64
C ARG A 397 -7.47 -7.55 13.65
N SER A 398 -6.93 -6.96 14.71
CA SER A 398 -6.80 -5.50 14.87
C SER A 398 -5.63 -4.93 14.07
N TYR A 399 -4.77 -5.78 13.51
CA TYR A 399 -3.65 -5.35 12.69
C TYR A 399 -4.10 -4.96 11.29
N HIS A 400 -3.87 -3.70 10.93
CA HIS A 400 -4.26 -3.13 9.66
C HIS A 400 -3.04 -2.53 8.93
N PRO A 401 -2.54 -3.19 7.86
CA PRO A 401 -1.31 -2.76 7.18
C PRO A 401 -1.34 -1.30 6.67
N HIS A 402 -2.50 -0.83 6.22
CA HIS A 402 -2.69 0.52 5.71
C HIS A 402 -2.54 1.61 6.80
N GLN A 403 -2.67 1.25 8.08
CA GLN A 403 -2.45 2.11 9.24
C GLN A 403 -1.03 1.97 9.81
N ASP A 404 -0.32 0.90 9.46
CA ASP A 404 1.05 0.64 9.89
C ASP A 404 2.06 1.34 8.96
N ARG A 405 2.14 2.66 9.13
CA ARG A 405 3.02 3.55 8.35
C ARG A 405 4.17 4.08 9.21
N GLY A 406 5.12 4.74 8.57
CA GLY A 406 6.23 5.41 9.23
C GLY A 406 7.35 4.47 9.70
N LYS A 407 8.44 5.09 10.12
CA LYS A 407 9.68 4.44 10.53
C LYS A 407 9.66 4.05 12.01
N LEU A 408 10.71 3.35 12.46
CA LEU A 408 10.86 2.94 13.85
C LEU A 408 10.67 4.09 14.86
N LYS A 409 11.10 5.32 14.52
CA LYS A 409 10.89 6.51 15.37
C LYS A 409 9.41 6.81 15.62
N THR A 410 8.58 6.81 14.58
CA THR A 410 7.13 7.03 14.72
C THR A 410 6.51 5.95 15.59
N LYS A 411 6.94 4.70 15.42
CA LYS A 411 6.48 3.58 16.25
C LYS A 411 6.90 3.74 17.71
N ALA A 412 8.08 4.31 17.96
CA ALA A 412 8.54 4.63 19.31
C ALA A 412 7.65 5.70 19.97
N GLU A 413 7.24 6.72 19.21
CA GLU A 413 6.32 7.77 19.67
C GLU A 413 4.95 7.19 20.01
N ASP A 414 4.39 6.30 19.18
CA ASP A 414 3.13 5.61 19.43
C ASP A 414 3.20 4.74 20.71
N ILE A 415 4.26 3.95 20.87
CA ILE A 415 4.50 3.13 22.06
C ILE A 415 4.63 4.02 23.31
N GLN A 416 5.38 5.12 23.23
CA GLN A 416 5.56 6.06 24.34
C GLN A 416 4.21 6.70 24.75
N GLN A 417 3.36 7.04 23.78
CA GLN A 417 2.02 7.55 24.04
C GLN A 417 1.16 6.51 24.77
N ASP A 418 1.15 5.26 24.33
CA ASP A 418 0.41 4.18 24.99
C ASP A 418 0.88 3.95 26.43
N VAL A 419 2.20 3.90 26.66
CA VAL A 419 2.78 3.74 28.01
C VAL A 419 2.36 4.90 28.92
N ASN A 420 2.43 6.14 28.44
CA ASN A 420 2.00 7.31 29.19
C ASN A 420 0.51 7.23 29.54
N ALA A 421 -0.31 6.79 28.58
CA ALA A 421 -1.75 6.65 28.75
C ALA A 421 -2.10 5.53 29.76
N ILE A 422 -1.34 4.43 29.79
CA ILE A 422 -1.47 3.36 30.78
C ILE A 422 -1.10 3.89 32.17
N ASN A 423 0.07 4.53 32.30
CA ASN A 423 0.56 5.04 33.58
C ASN A 423 -0.39 6.08 34.18
N ALA A 424 -0.92 7.00 33.37
CA ALA A 424 -1.92 7.97 33.81
C ALA A 424 -3.17 7.30 34.40
N ARG A 425 -3.66 6.22 33.77
CA ARG A 425 -4.83 5.46 34.24
C ARG A 425 -4.53 4.64 35.49
N LEU A 426 -3.33 4.07 35.60
CA LEU A 426 -2.94 3.31 36.78
C LEU A 426 -2.83 4.20 38.02
N ASN A 427 -2.35 5.43 37.84
CA ASN A 427 -2.14 6.43 38.89
C ASN A 427 -3.39 7.28 39.20
N THR A 428 -4.53 7.01 38.56
CA THR A 428 -5.78 7.72 38.85
C THR A 428 -6.29 7.35 40.24
N PHE A 429 -6.48 8.35 41.11
CA PHE A 429 -7.00 8.15 42.46
C PHE A 429 -8.49 7.77 42.44
N GLY A 430 -8.88 6.82 43.30
CA GLY A 430 -10.28 6.42 43.50
C GLY A 430 -10.57 4.96 43.17
N ILE A 431 -11.85 4.59 43.30
CA ILE A 431 -12.33 3.24 42.94
C ILE A 431 -12.42 3.17 41.42
N ARG A 432 -11.70 2.21 40.81
CA ARG A 432 -11.75 1.99 39.36
C ARG A 432 -13.13 1.45 38.95
N THR A 433 -13.79 2.17 38.06
CA THR A 433 -15.07 1.75 37.48
C THR A 433 -14.87 0.63 36.45
N LEU A 434 -15.98 0.01 36.02
CA LEU A 434 -15.96 -0.94 34.91
C LEU A 434 -15.39 -0.30 33.62
N GLU A 435 -15.78 0.94 33.34
CA GLU A 435 -15.32 1.70 32.19
C GLU A 435 -13.81 1.97 32.24
N ASP A 436 -13.28 2.30 33.43
CA ASP A 436 -11.84 2.50 33.62
C ASP A 436 -11.04 1.22 33.34
N LYS A 437 -11.55 0.07 33.78
CA LYS A 437 -10.93 -1.24 33.49
C LYS A 437 -10.97 -1.57 32.00
N GLN A 438 -12.07 -1.29 31.30
CA GLN A 438 -12.18 -1.48 29.85
C GLN A 438 -11.21 -0.57 29.09
N LYS A 439 -11.11 0.70 29.47
CA LYS A 439 -10.13 1.65 28.90
C LYS A 439 -8.69 1.22 29.14
N LEU A 440 -8.39 0.66 30.31
CA LEU A 440 -7.07 0.13 30.64
C LEU A 440 -6.74 -1.12 29.79
N ILE A 441 -7.69 -2.04 29.61
CA ILE A 441 -7.56 -3.19 28.69
C ILE A 441 -7.26 -2.69 27.27
N ALA A 442 -8.04 -1.74 26.77
CA ALA A 442 -7.84 -1.18 25.43
C ALA A 442 -6.45 -0.53 25.28
N SER A 443 -5.94 0.13 26.32
CA SER A 443 -4.62 0.76 26.30
C SER A 443 -3.48 -0.27 26.27
N TYR A 444 -3.58 -1.37 27.02
CA TYR A 444 -2.60 -2.46 26.93
C TYR A 444 -2.67 -3.20 25.58
N MET A 445 -3.87 -3.40 25.02
CA MET A 445 -4.01 -3.99 23.67
C MET A 445 -3.44 -3.07 22.59
N SER A 446 -3.64 -1.75 22.71
CA SER A 446 -3.00 -0.74 21.84
C SER A 446 -1.48 -0.81 21.92
N LEU A 447 -0.93 -0.83 23.13
CA LEU A 447 0.51 -0.97 23.35
C LEU A 447 1.06 -2.25 22.72
N ALA A 448 0.41 -3.39 22.96
CA ALA A 448 0.79 -4.67 22.37
C ALA A 448 0.79 -4.60 20.83
N LEU A 449 -0.21 -3.94 20.24
CA LEU A 449 -0.31 -3.79 18.78
C LEU A 449 0.80 -2.89 18.23
N ASN A 450 1.13 -1.79 18.91
CA ASN A 450 2.20 -0.90 18.48
C ASN A 450 3.60 -1.53 18.66
N CYS A 451 3.80 -2.37 19.68
CA CYS A 451 4.99 -3.22 19.76
C CYS A 451 5.07 -4.22 18.59
N VAL A 452 3.96 -4.87 18.23
CA VAL A 452 3.88 -5.77 17.06
C VAL A 452 4.21 -5.03 15.76
N LYS A 453 3.70 -3.82 15.54
CA LYS A 453 4.05 -2.99 14.38
C LYS A 453 5.56 -2.70 14.33
N ALA A 454 6.17 -2.40 15.47
CA ALA A 454 7.61 -2.15 15.57
C ALA A 454 8.43 -3.41 15.24
N LEU A 455 8.02 -4.56 15.76
CA LEU A 455 8.63 -5.86 15.46
C LEU A 455 8.53 -6.23 13.98
N ILE A 456 7.36 -6.06 13.37
CA ILE A 456 7.16 -6.29 11.92
C ILE A 456 8.07 -5.39 11.10
N PHE A 457 8.21 -4.11 11.48
CA PHE A 457 9.11 -3.18 10.78
C PHE A 457 10.56 -3.65 10.80
N ILE A 458 11.07 -4.03 11.99
CA ILE A 458 12.46 -4.52 12.13
C ILE A 458 12.66 -5.78 11.29
N CYS A 459 11.71 -6.73 11.36
CA CYS A 459 11.76 -7.97 10.61
C CYS A 459 11.80 -7.74 9.09
N LEU A 460 10.93 -6.88 8.57
CA LEU A 460 10.86 -6.61 7.13
C LEU A 460 12.06 -5.79 6.63
N GLU A 461 12.57 -4.84 7.43
CA GLU A 461 13.78 -4.08 7.09
C GLU A 461 15.00 -5.01 6.96
N GLU A 462 15.16 -5.98 7.87
CA GLU A 462 16.21 -6.99 7.78
C GLU A 462 16.07 -7.89 6.55
N GLN A 463 14.84 -8.28 6.20
CA GLN A 463 14.58 -9.08 5.00
C GLN A 463 14.94 -8.29 3.73
N GLU A 464 14.53 -7.02 3.63
CA GLU A 464 14.88 -6.15 2.51
C GLU A 464 16.40 -5.98 2.38
N GLN A 465 17.11 -5.70 3.48
CA GLN A 465 18.57 -5.57 3.49
C GLN A 465 19.28 -6.85 3.03
N ARG A 466 18.79 -8.03 3.43
CA ARG A 466 19.32 -9.32 2.98
C ARG A 466 19.09 -9.55 1.49
N ILE A 467 17.91 -9.20 0.98
CA ILE A 467 17.58 -9.33 -0.44
C ILE A 467 18.49 -8.40 -1.27
N GLU A 468 18.68 -7.16 -0.83
CA GLU A 468 19.56 -6.20 -1.51
C GLU A 468 21.02 -6.66 -1.52
N ALA A 469 21.52 -7.22 -0.41
CA ALA A 469 22.87 -7.76 -0.34
C ALA A 469 23.06 -8.94 -1.33
N LEU A 470 22.07 -9.83 -1.44
CA LEU A 470 22.09 -10.94 -2.39
C LEU A 470 22.01 -10.46 -3.85
N GLN A 471 21.23 -9.42 -4.12
CA GLN A 471 21.14 -8.82 -5.46
C GLN A 471 22.47 -8.21 -5.89
N LYS A 472 23.11 -7.42 -5.02
CA LYS A 472 24.45 -6.86 -5.29
C LYS A 472 25.50 -7.95 -5.53
N GLN A 473 25.48 -9.00 -4.72
CA GLN A 473 26.39 -10.14 -4.90
C GLN A 473 26.17 -10.84 -6.25
N ASN A 474 24.92 -10.94 -6.72
CA ASN A 474 24.62 -11.51 -8.03
C ASN A 474 25.00 -10.59 -9.20
N GLU A 475 24.85 -9.28 -9.06
CA GLU A 475 25.31 -8.28 -10.04
C GLU A 475 26.84 -8.30 -10.16
N GLU A 476 27.57 -8.24 -9.06
CA GLU A 476 29.03 -8.35 -9.03
C GLU A 476 29.52 -9.65 -9.67
N ARG A 477 28.80 -10.76 -9.44
CA ARG A 477 29.10 -12.05 -10.06
C ARG A 477 28.81 -12.05 -11.56
N SER A 478 27.75 -11.38 -12.01
CA SER A 478 27.43 -11.23 -13.43
C SER A 478 28.48 -10.38 -14.15
N ASP A 479 28.87 -9.26 -13.55
CA ASP A 479 29.89 -8.35 -14.08
C ASP A 479 31.26 -9.04 -14.14
N TYR A 480 31.62 -9.81 -13.10
CA TYR A 480 32.82 -10.65 -13.11
C TYR A 480 32.80 -11.68 -14.25
N MET A 481 31.68 -12.39 -14.43
CA MET A 481 31.53 -13.35 -15.52
C MET A 481 31.62 -12.69 -16.90
N GLN A 482 31.07 -11.48 -17.05
CA GLN A 482 31.13 -10.72 -18.29
C GLN A 482 32.55 -10.23 -18.59
N ALA A 483 33.28 -9.72 -17.58
CA ALA A 483 34.68 -9.32 -17.71
C ALA A 483 35.58 -10.52 -18.08
N VAL A 484 35.36 -11.69 -17.47
CA VAL A 484 36.07 -12.93 -17.82
C VAL A 484 35.78 -13.32 -19.27
N CYS A 485 34.53 -13.27 -19.73
CA CYS A 485 34.20 -13.54 -21.13
C CYS A 485 34.87 -12.56 -22.10
N GLU A 486 34.99 -11.28 -21.74
CA GLU A 486 35.67 -10.26 -22.55
C GLU A 486 37.20 -10.48 -22.61
N GLU A 487 37.84 -10.95 -21.53
CA GLU A 487 39.25 -11.34 -21.53
C GLU A 487 39.53 -12.55 -22.43
N PHE A 488 38.62 -13.54 -22.46
CA PHE A 488 38.75 -14.72 -23.34
C PHE A 488 38.44 -14.41 -24.83
N LEU A 489 37.84 -13.27 -25.13
CA LEU A 489 37.50 -12.82 -26.49
C LEU A 489 38.53 -11.86 -27.10
N GLN A 490 39.60 -11.50 -26.38
CA GLN A 490 40.69 -10.77 -26.99
C GLN A 490 41.47 -11.68 -27.96
N PRO A 491 41.63 -11.32 -29.25
CA PRO A 491 42.44 -12.09 -30.17
C PRO A 491 43.90 -12.05 -29.69
N GLY A 492 44.48 -13.24 -29.51
CA GLY A 492 45.89 -13.38 -29.18
C GLY A 492 46.78 -12.60 -30.16
N ILE A 493 47.77 -11.92 -29.57
CA ILE A 493 48.89 -11.23 -30.25
C ILE A 493 49.58 -12.15 -31.26
#